data_AF-A0A811ARJ5-F1
#
_entry.id   AF-A0A811ARJ5-F1
#
_cell.length_a   1.000
_cell.length_b   1.000
_cell.length_c   1.000
_cell.angle_alpha   90.00
_cell.angle_beta   90.00
_cell.angle_gamma   90.00
#
_symmetry.space_group_name_H-M   'P 1'
#
loop_
_entity.id
_entity.type
_entity.pdbx_description
1 polymer ?
#
loop_
_entity_poly.entity_id
_entity_poly.type
_entity_poly.pdbx_seq_one_letter_code
_entity_poly.pdbx_strand_id
1 'polypeptide(L)'
;MLNMQQHPSAIASLRNQLAAGHIANLTDFWREAESLNVPLVTPVEGAEDEREVTFLWRARHPLQGVYLRLNRVTDKEHVEKGMMSALPETDIWTLTLRLPASYCGSYSLLEIPRHYG
;
A
#
# COMPACT_ATOMS: atom_id res chain seq x y z
N MET A 1 -23.57 -0.21 12.86
CA MET A 1 -22.13 -0.55 12.75
C MET A 1 -21.98 -1.48 11.56
N LEU A 2 -21.42 -1.01 10.45
CA LEU A 2 -21.13 -1.87 9.29
C LEU A 2 -19.94 -2.74 9.68
N ASN A 3 -20.20 -4.01 9.95
CA ASN A 3 -19.19 -5.03 10.22
C ASN A 3 -18.50 -5.36 8.88
N MET A 4 -17.53 -4.54 8.48
CA MET A 4 -16.73 -4.77 7.29
C MET A 4 -15.63 -5.79 7.62
N GLN A 5 -16.02 -7.06 7.73
CA GLN A 5 -15.05 -8.14 7.80
C GLN A 5 -14.23 -8.12 6.51
N GLN A 6 -12.98 -7.69 6.61
CA GLN A 6 -12.03 -7.96 5.52
C GLN A 6 -11.88 -9.47 5.41
N HIS A 7 -12.00 -10.00 4.19
CA HIS A 7 -11.81 -11.42 3.93
C HIS A 7 -10.32 -11.75 4.01
N PRO A 8 -9.85 -12.49 5.04
CA PRO A 8 -8.41 -12.70 5.24
C PRO A 8 -7.74 -13.38 4.04
N SER A 9 -8.47 -14.23 3.32
CA SER A 9 -8.02 -14.88 2.10
C SER A 9 -7.80 -13.90 0.93
N ALA A 10 -8.65 -12.88 0.78
CA ALA A 10 -8.51 -11.87 -0.27
C ALA A 10 -7.33 -10.91 0.02
N ILE A 11 -7.15 -10.52 1.28
CA ILE A 11 -5.95 -9.75 1.69
C ILE A 11 -4.69 -10.56 1.41
N ALA A 12 -4.65 -11.83 1.81
CA ALA A 12 -3.50 -12.70 1.58
C ALA A 12 -3.23 -12.90 0.08
N SER A 13 -4.27 -13.07 -0.73
CA SER A 13 -4.18 -13.16 -2.20
C SER A 13 -3.51 -11.92 -2.79
N LEU A 14 -4.03 -10.71 -2.53
CA LEU A 14 -3.43 -9.47 -3.04
C LEU A 14 -1.99 -9.28 -2.55
N ARG A 15 -1.71 -9.55 -1.28
CA ARG A 15 -0.35 -9.44 -0.74
C ARG A 15 0.62 -10.41 -1.43
N ASN A 16 0.19 -11.64 -1.71
CA ASN A 16 1.01 -12.61 -2.42
C ASN A 16 1.27 -12.17 -3.87
N GLN A 17 0.27 -11.61 -4.55
CA GLN A 17 0.44 -11.05 -5.90
C GLN A 17 1.45 -9.89 -5.90
N LEU A 18 1.36 -8.97 -4.93
CA LEU A 18 2.31 -7.86 -4.77
C LEU A 18 3.73 -8.37 -4.45
N ALA A 19 3.86 -9.34 -3.53
CA ALA A 19 5.14 -9.93 -3.13
C ALA A 19 5.80 -10.73 -4.26
N ALA A 20 5.00 -11.34 -5.14
CA ALA A 20 5.50 -12.05 -6.33
C ALA A 20 6.15 -11.09 -7.35
N GLY A 21 5.94 -9.78 -7.24
CA GLY A 21 6.57 -8.80 -8.13
C GLY A 21 5.92 -8.69 -9.52
N HIS A 22 4.86 -9.47 -9.79
CA HIS A 22 4.19 -9.52 -11.08
C HIS A 22 2.69 -9.79 -10.91
N ILE A 23 1.86 -9.03 -11.65
CA ILE A 23 0.40 -9.16 -11.64
C ILE A 23 -0.04 -9.72 -12.98
N ALA A 24 -0.54 -10.96 -12.97
CA ALA A 24 -0.98 -11.64 -14.19
C ALA A 24 -2.22 -11.00 -14.83
N ASN A 25 -3.15 -10.47 -14.04
CA ASN A 25 -4.33 -9.76 -14.53
C ASN A 25 -4.62 -8.51 -13.70
N LEU A 26 -4.24 -7.34 -14.23
CA LEU A 26 -4.45 -6.05 -13.58
C LEU A 26 -5.92 -5.71 -13.35
N THR A 27 -6.82 -6.17 -14.22
CA THR A 27 -8.25 -5.89 -14.07
C THR A 27 -8.84 -6.63 -12.88
N ASP A 28 -8.49 -7.91 -12.73
CA ASP A 28 -8.95 -8.70 -11.59
C ASP A 28 -8.29 -8.24 -10.29
N PHE A 29 -6.99 -7.89 -10.33
CA PHE A 29 -6.27 -7.31 -9.20
C PHE A 29 -6.99 -6.05 -8.68
N TRP A 30 -7.30 -5.10 -9.56
CA TRP A 30 -7.95 -3.86 -9.14
C TRP A 30 -9.38 -4.09 -8.67
N ARG A 31 -10.12 -5.02 -9.28
CA ARG A 31 -11.45 -5.43 -8.80
C ARG A 31 -11.39 -6.00 -7.38
N GLU A 32 -10.40 -6.85 -7.09
CA GLU A 32 -10.17 -7.41 -5.76
C GLU A 32 -9.77 -6.30 -4.77
N ALA A 33 -8.82 -5.44 -5.13
CA ALA A 33 -8.37 -4.33 -4.28
C ALA A 33 -9.50 -3.33 -3.95
N GLU A 34 -10.35 -2.99 -4.93
CA GLU A 34 -11.51 -2.10 -4.75
C GLU A 34 -12.61 -2.72 -3.88
N SER A 35 -12.66 -4.06 -3.77
CA SER A 35 -13.59 -4.77 -2.88
C SER A 35 -13.16 -4.78 -1.41
N LEU A 36 -11.91 -4.37 -1.13
CA LEU A 36 -11.33 -4.37 0.21
C LEU A 36 -11.18 -2.95 0.75
N ASN A 37 -11.15 -2.84 2.09
CA ASN A 37 -10.64 -1.63 2.72
C ASN A 37 -9.13 -1.52 2.48
N VAL A 38 -8.70 -0.39 1.92
CA VAL A 38 -7.29 0.00 1.85
C VAL A 38 -7.00 1.09 2.90
N PRO A 39 -5.81 1.07 3.55
CA PRO A 39 -4.70 0.14 3.32
C PRO A 39 -4.99 -1.28 3.81
N LEU A 40 -4.31 -2.27 3.25
CA LEU A 40 -4.43 -3.66 3.68
C LEU A 40 -3.69 -3.83 5.01
N VAL A 41 -4.34 -4.39 6.02
CA VAL A 41 -3.76 -4.57 7.36
C VAL A 41 -3.73 -6.04 7.71
N THR A 42 -2.56 -6.54 8.08
CA THR A 42 -2.38 -7.92 8.52
C THR A 42 -1.56 -8.01 9.81
N PRO A 43 -1.82 -9.01 10.67
CA PRO A 43 -0.97 -9.29 11.81
C PRO A 43 0.43 -9.72 11.36
N VAL A 44 1.42 -9.49 12.22
CA VAL A 44 2.78 -10.01 12.05
C VAL A 44 2.91 -11.28 12.89
N GLU A 45 3.35 -12.38 12.29
CA GLU A 45 3.54 -13.63 13.02
C GLU A 45 4.58 -13.44 14.14
N GLY A 46 4.22 -13.80 15.36
CA GLY A 46 5.07 -13.64 16.54
C GLY A 46 5.19 -12.22 17.09
N ALA A 47 4.46 -11.23 16.55
CA ALA A 47 4.45 -9.85 17.05
C ALA A 47 3.02 -9.29 17.11
N GLU A 48 2.32 -9.56 18.22
CA GLU A 48 0.90 -9.20 18.40
C GLU A 48 0.64 -7.69 18.47
N ASP A 49 1.65 -6.92 18.88
CA ASP A 49 1.62 -5.46 19.03
C ASP A 49 1.95 -4.71 17.73
N GLU A 50 2.12 -5.42 16.62
CA GLU A 50 2.48 -4.84 15.33
C GLU A 50 1.60 -5.32 14.19
N ARG A 51 1.54 -4.51 13.14
CA ARG A 51 0.79 -4.77 11.92
C ARG A 51 1.67 -4.48 10.71
N GLU A 52 1.57 -5.34 9.70
CA GLU A 52 1.99 -5.00 8.35
C GLU A 52 0.84 -4.25 7.67
N VAL A 53 1.12 -3.03 7.23
CA VAL A 53 0.16 -2.15 6.59
C VAL A 53 0.64 -1.85 5.17
N THR A 54 -0.06 -2.40 4.18
CA THR A 54 0.26 -2.24 2.76
C THR A 54 -0.63 -1.16 2.14
N PHE A 55 0.01 -0.10 1.66
CA PHE A 55 -0.61 1.01 0.95
C PHE A 55 -0.51 0.77 -0.55
N LEU A 56 -1.59 1.09 -1.27
CA LEU A 56 -1.69 0.95 -2.72
C LEU A 56 -2.05 2.27 -3.37
N TRP A 57 -1.44 2.53 -4.52
CA TRP A 57 -1.81 3.63 -5.40
C TRP A 57 -1.87 3.17 -6.85
N ARG A 58 -2.89 3.65 -7.57
CA ARG A 58 -3.07 3.43 -9.00
C ARG A 58 -2.73 4.70 -9.76
N ALA A 59 -1.59 4.71 -10.45
CA ALA A 59 -1.18 5.85 -11.25
C ALA A 59 -2.03 5.95 -12.53
N ARG A 60 -2.59 7.14 -12.81
CA ARG A 60 -3.37 7.38 -14.05
C ARG A 60 -2.54 7.84 -15.24
N HIS A 61 -1.27 8.14 -15.00
CA HIS A 61 -0.29 8.61 -15.97
C HIS A 61 1.12 8.28 -15.46
N PRO A 62 2.17 8.36 -16.29
CA PRO A 62 3.53 8.08 -15.85
C PRO A 62 3.99 9.03 -14.74
N LEU A 63 4.43 8.46 -13.62
CA LEU A 63 4.97 9.18 -12.47
C LEU A 63 6.48 8.96 -12.32
N GLN A 64 7.16 9.90 -11.66
CA GLN A 64 8.54 9.70 -11.18
C GLN A 64 8.54 8.94 -9.86
N GLY A 65 7.52 9.17 -9.02
CA GLY A 65 7.39 8.56 -7.71
C GLY A 65 5.99 8.75 -7.13
N VAL A 66 5.69 7.97 -6.09
CA VAL A 66 4.56 8.23 -5.20
C VAL A 66 5.10 8.24 -3.77
N TYR A 67 4.71 9.24 -3.00
CA TYR A 67 5.11 9.39 -1.61
C TYR A 67 3.93 9.19 -0.67
N LEU A 68 4.07 8.26 0.28
CA LEU A 68 3.19 8.11 1.41
C LEU A 68 3.60 9.09 2.51
N ARG A 69 2.74 10.04 2.84
CA ARG A 69 2.89 10.92 3.98
C ARG A 69 2.10 10.38 5.16
N LEU A 70 2.82 9.97 6.19
CA LEU A 70 2.30 9.38 7.42
C LEU A 70 3.00 10.04 8.61
N ASN A 71 2.22 10.67 9.49
CA ASN A 71 2.77 11.48 10.58
C ASN A 71 3.68 10.65 11.51
N ARG A 72 4.87 11.18 11.82
CA ARG A 72 5.93 10.57 12.64
C ARG A 72 6.52 9.25 12.12
N VAL A 73 6.16 8.84 10.91
CA VAL A 73 6.66 7.60 10.29
C VAL A 73 7.43 7.91 9.01
N THR A 74 6.85 8.76 8.17
CA THR A 74 7.43 9.19 6.89
C THR A 74 7.42 10.72 6.84
N ASP A 75 7.96 11.35 7.88
CA ASP A 75 8.13 12.79 7.92
C ASP A 75 9.44 13.21 7.22
N LYS A 76 9.78 14.50 7.30
CA LYS A 76 10.92 15.08 6.60
C LYS A 76 12.26 14.45 6.99
N GLU A 77 12.34 13.81 8.15
CA GLU A 77 13.53 13.15 8.65
C GLU A 77 13.66 11.71 8.11
N HIS A 78 12.59 11.16 7.52
CA HIS A 78 12.48 9.77 7.07
C HIS A 78 11.79 9.66 5.70
N VAL A 79 12.14 10.56 4.78
CA VAL A 79 11.50 10.66 3.46
C VAL A 79 11.63 9.35 2.67
N GLU A 80 12.77 8.68 2.77
CA GLU A 80 13.03 7.41 2.09
C GLU A 80 12.03 6.32 2.48
N LYS A 81 11.54 6.32 3.73
CA LYS A 81 10.54 5.35 4.20
C LYS A 81 9.16 5.57 3.59
N GLY A 82 8.87 6.79 3.11
CA GLY A 82 7.61 7.14 2.47
C GLY A 82 7.59 6.91 0.96
N MET A 83 8.75 6.69 0.32
CA MET A 83 8.80 6.47 -1.12
C MET A 83 8.24 5.09 -1.46
N MET A 84 7.19 5.06 -2.28
CA MET A 84 6.58 3.82 -2.74
C MET A 84 7.38 3.22 -3.89
N SER A 85 7.32 1.89 -4.01
CA SER A 85 7.92 1.15 -5.11
C SER A 85 6.90 0.96 -6.22
N ALA A 86 7.28 1.28 -7.46
CA ALA A 86 6.52 0.91 -8.64
C ALA A 86 6.66 -0.59 -8.89
N LEU A 87 5.54 -1.26 -9.18
CA LEU A 87 5.56 -2.64 -9.62
C LEU A 87 5.79 -2.66 -11.15
N PRO A 88 6.83 -3.38 -11.66
CA PRO A 88 7.21 -3.33 -13.07
C PRO A 88 6.06 -3.63 -14.02
N GLU A 89 5.98 -2.92 -15.14
CA GLU A 89 4.98 -3.12 -16.20
C GLU A 89 3.51 -2.92 -15.77
N THR A 90 3.27 -2.25 -14.64
CA THR A 90 1.93 -1.96 -14.13
C THR A 90 1.72 -0.47 -13.81
N ASP A 91 0.48 -0.12 -13.46
CA ASP A 91 0.11 1.18 -12.89
C ASP A 91 0.14 1.20 -11.34
N ILE A 92 0.70 0.17 -10.71
CA ILE A 92 0.65 -0.04 -9.27
C ILE A 92 1.91 0.54 -8.60
N TRP A 93 1.67 1.33 -7.56
CA TRP A 93 2.68 1.68 -6.56
C TRP A 93 2.30 1.08 -5.22
N THR A 94 3.27 0.50 -4.52
CA THR A 94 3.04 -0.16 -3.23
C THR A 94 4.11 0.20 -2.20
N LEU A 95 3.70 0.24 -0.93
CA LEU A 95 4.60 0.36 0.22
C LEU A 95 3.99 -0.39 1.40
N THR A 96 4.77 -1.28 2.01
CA THR A 96 4.38 -1.97 3.26
C THR A 96 5.19 -1.42 4.41
N LEU A 97 4.51 -0.93 5.45
CA LEU A 97 5.14 -0.48 6.69
C LEU A 97 4.75 -1.41 7.84
N ARG A 98 5.69 -1.60 8.77
CA ARG A 98 5.41 -2.24 10.07
C ARG A 98 5.06 -1.13 11.05
N LEU A 99 3.82 -1.14 11.55
CA LEU A 99 3.29 -0.12 12.47
C LEU A 99 2.84 -0.77 13.78
N PRO A 100 2.88 -0.05 14.91
CA PRO A 100 2.22 -0.51 16.14
C PRO A 100 0.75 -0.79 15.87
N ALA A 101 0.20 -1.85 16.45
CA ALA A 101 -1.22 -2.20 16.37
C ALA A 101 -2.13 -1.12 16.96
N SER A 102 -1.59 -0.29 17.85
CA SER A 102 -2.24 0.88 18.44
C SER A 102 -2.17 2.14 17.56
N TYR A 103 -1.41 2.12 16.46
CA TYR A 103 -1.27 3.28 15.59
C TYR A 103 -2.61 3.64 14.94
N CYS A 104 -3.06 4.86 15.18
CA CYS A 104 -4.23 5.44 14.53
C CYS A 104 -3.86 6.84 14.03
N GLY A 105 -3.92 7.03 12.72
CA GLY A 105 -3.52 8.26 12.08
C GLY A 105 -4.03 8.36 10.64
N SER A 106 -4.17 9.59 10.17
CA SER A 106 -4.45 9.87 8.76
C SER A 106 -3.18 9.77 7.93
N TYR A 107 -3.33 9.41 6.66
CA TYR A 107 -2.27 9.45 5.67
C TYR A 107 -2.73 10.16 4.39
N SER A 108 -1.76 10.58 3.58
CA SER A 108 -2.01 11.05 2.22
C SER A 108 -0.97 10.49 1.27
N LEU A 109 -1.35 10.31 0.01
CA LEU A 109 -0.47 9.90 -1.07
C LEU A 109 -0.22 11.10 -1.98
N LEU A 110 1.05 11.36 -2.30
CA LEU A 110 1.47 12.45 -3.17
C LEU A 110 2.11 11.88 -4.42
N GLU A 111 1.53 12.16 -5.58
CA GLU A 111 2.16 11.87 -6.86
C GLU A 111 3.31 12.85 -7.12
N ILE A 112 4.45 12.32 -7.57
CA ILE A 112 5.60 13.09 -8.03
C ILE A 112 5.57 13.00 -9.56
N PRO A 113 5.13 14.07 -10.26
CA PRO A 113 5.03 14.06 -11.71
C PRO A 113 6.40 13.82 -12.34
N ARG A 114 6.42 13.16 -13.51
CA ARG A 114 7.62 13.23 -14.35
C ARG A 114 7.77 14.65 -14.85
N HIS A 115 8.93 15.25 -14.65
CA HIS A 115 9.28 16.48 -15.35
C HIS A 115 9.41 16.16 -16.84
N TYR A 116 8.59 16.79 -17.68
CA TYR A 116 8.88 16.89 -19.10
C TYR A 116 9.98 17.96 -19.23
N GLY A 117 11.17 17.53 -19.65
CA GLY A 117 12.26 18.43 -19.99
C GLY A 117 11.97 19.25 -21.23
#